data_AF-A0AAW6TF90-F1
#
_entry.id   AF-A0AAW6TF90-F1
#
_cell.length_a   1.000
_cell.length_b   1.000
_cell.length_c   1.000
_cell.angle_alpha   90.00
_cell.angle_beta   90.00
_cell.angle_gamma   90.00
#
_symmetry.space_group_name_H-M   'P 1'
#
loop_
_entity.id
_entity.type
_entity.pdbx_description
1 polymer ?
#
loop_
_entity_poly.entity_id
_entity_poly.type
_entity_poly.pdbx_seq_one_letter_code
_entity_poly.pdbx_strand_id
1 'polypeptide(L)'
;MDFDDLIDFLDSDDNEFGLSSIATHGFLTASIVGKPLHNWQTYLFEGHEKQVKPEVLSAIEQWRDELQAMLQDEREIELPFDVDETDYLDIENSEISEWSVGFVDAMYASDDEEDDWLDDDDSEEDVAMLTLPMILFSGIDEDQPDMQELLKDLETMSQMAQAIEKNIVELFLLFHTND
;
A
#
# COMPACT_ATOMS: atom_id res chain seq x y z
N MET A 1 -2.77 -23.26 1.08
CA MET A 1 -1.36 -22.86 0.86
C MET A 1 -0.89 -22.27 2.19
N ASP A 2 0.34 -22.50 2.60
CA ASP A 2 0.90 -21.75 3.73
C ASP A 2 1.45 -20.40 3.24
N PHE A 3 1.94 -19.57 4.17
CA PHE A 3 2.37 -18.21 3.83
C PHE A 3 3.66 -18.22 2.99
N ASP A 4 4.61 -19.10 3.29
CA ASP A 4 5.87 -19.20 2.55
C ASP A 4 5.61 -19.61 1.08
N ASP A 5 4.75 -20.60 0.84
CA ASP A 5 4.34 -21.00 -0.51
C ASP A 5 3.64 -19.85 -1.28
N LEU A 6 2.91 -18.96 -0.57
CA LEU A 6 2.27 -17.80 -1.17
C LEU A 6 3.30 -16.75 -1.60
N ILE A 7 4.26 -16.43 -0.73
CA ILE A 7 5.33 -15.47 -1.03
C ILE A 7 6.16 -15.97 -2.21
N ASP A 8 6.55 -17.25 -2.19
CA ASP A 8 7.26 -17.90 -3.31
C ASP A 8 6.48 -17.80 -4.63
N PHE A 9 5.15 -17.91 -4.59
CA PHE A 9 4.31 -17.71 -5.78
C PHE A 9 4.35 -16.25 -6.25
N LEU A 10 4.11 -15.29 -5.36
CA LEU A 10 4.02 -13.87 -5.69
C LEU A 10 5.32 -13.33 -6.31
N ASP A 11 6.48 -13.84 -5.86
CA ASP A 11 7.80 -13.43 -6.33
C ASP A 11 8.33 -14.27 -7.50
N SER A 12 7.51 -15.18 -8.04
CA SER A 12 7.87 -16.04 -9.17
C SER A 12 7.30 -15.56 -10.50
N ASP A 13 7.92 -16.04 -11.59
CA ASP A 13 7.42 -15.84 -12.96
C ASP A 13 6.00 -16.43 -13.20
N ASP A 14 5.50 -17.29 -12.30
CA ASP A 14 4.12 -17.83 -12.39
C ASP A 14 3.07 -16.75 -12.06
N ASN A 15 3.45 -15.67 -11.37
CA ASN A 15 2.60 -14.52 -11.05
C ASN A 15 2.59 -13.48 -12.18
N GLU A 16 2.14 -13.88 -13.38
CA GLU A 16 2.26 -13.07 -14.61
C GLU A 16 1.56 -11.70 -14.56
N PHE A 17 0.48 -11.57 -13.77
CA PHE A 17 -0.40 -10.39 -13.75
C PHE A 17 -0.50 -9.70 -12.38
N GLY A 18 0.12 -10.27 -11.35
CA GLY A 18 0.02 -9.77 -9.99
C GLY A 18 1.23 -8.94 -9.58
N LEU A 19 1.09 -8.31 -8.43
CA LEU A 19 2.18 -7.63 -7.74
C LEU A 19 3.11 -8.65 -7.05
N SER A 20 4.36 -8.27 -6.83
CA SER A 20 5.30 -9.02 -5.96
C SER A 20 4.77 -9.14 -4.53
N SER A 21 5.43 -9.90 -3.68
CA SER A 21 5.05 -10.02 -2.27
C SER A 21 5.07 -8.66 -1.54
N ILE A 22 6.10 -7.84 -1.76
CA ILE A 22 6.26 -6.51 -1.16
C ILE A 22 5.17 -5.55 -1.64
N ALA A 23 4.95 -5.45 -2.95
CA ALA A 23 3.91 -4.59 -3.50
C ALA A 23 2.50 -5.11 -3.16
N THR A 24 2.27 -6.42 -3.14
CA THR A 24 1.00 -7.02 -2.68
C THR A 24 0.72 -6.63 -1.23
N HIS A 25 1.73 -6.64 -0.35
CA HIS A 25 1.54 -6.18 1.02
C HIS A 25 1.05 -4.72 1.06
N GLY A 26 1.68 -3.81 0.31
CA GLY A 26 1.26 -2.40 0.25
C GLY A 26 -0.17 -2.24 -0.28
N PHE A 27 -0.50 -2.96 -1.35
CA PHE A 27 -1.83 -2.99 -1.94
C PHE A 27 -2.89 -3.47 -0.94
N LEU A 28 -2.63 -4.59 -0.25
CA LEU A 28 -3.55 -5.14 0.73
C LEU A 28 -3.76 -4.16 1.88
N THR A 29 -2.70 -3.51 2.37
CA THR A 29 -2.78 -2.47 3.41
C THR A 29 -3.70 -1.32 2.98
N ALA A 30 -3.50 -0.72 1.80
CA ALA A 30 -4.39 0.35 1.33
C ALA A 30 -5.85 -0.13 1.19
N SER A 31 -6.06 -1.35 0.68
CA SER A 31 -7.40 -1.92 0.45
C SER A 31 -8.27 -2.15 1.71
N ILE A 32 -7.67 -2.02 2.91
CA ILE A 32 -8.35 -2.14 4.21
C ILE A 32 -8.29 -0.86 5.04
N VAL A 33 -7.46 0.11 4.66
CA VAL A 33 -7.20 1.34 5.42
C VAL A 33 -8.18 2.43 5.05
N GLY A 34 -8.36 2.68 3.76
CA GLY A 34 -9.22 3.74 3.27
C GLY A 34 -10.64 3.29 3.00
N LYS A 35 -11.26 3.93 2.01
CA LYS A 35 -12.62 3.58 1.58
C LYS A 35 -12.71 2.13 1.06
N PRO A 36 -13.88 1.48 1.17
CA PRO A 36 -14.03 0.09 0.78
C PRO A 36 -13.68 -0.19 -0.70
N LEU A 37 -12.59 -0.91 -0.95
CA LEU A 37 -12.23 -1.31 -2.31
C LEU A 37 -12.96 -2.61 -2.71
N HIS A 38 -14.12 -2.46 -3.32
CA HIS A 38 -14.86 -3.60 -3.88
C HIS A 38 -14.11 -4.23 -5.06
N ASN A 39 -14.18 -5.56 -5.18
CA ASN A 39 -13.45 -6.33 -6.20
C ASN A 39 -11.93 -6.12 -6.20
N TRP A 40 -11.31 -5.86 -5.04
CA TRP A 40 -9.86 -5.64 -4.91
C TRP A 40 -8.98 -6.70 -5.60
N GLN A 41 -9.40 -7.97 -5.66
CA GLN A 41 -8.69 -9.03 -6.39
C GLN A 41 -8.62 -8.77 -7.90
N THR A 42 -9.65 -8.16 -8.48
CA THR A 42 -9.64 -7.75 -9.89
C THR A 42 -8.57 -6.70 -10.11
N TYR A 43 -8.43 -5.71 -9.23
CA TYR A 43 -7.38 -4.70 -9.35
C TYR A 43 -5.97 -5.28 -9.13
N LEU A 44 -5.78 -6.10 -8.09
CA LEU A 44 -4.50 -6.74 -7.77
C LEU A 44 -3.93 -7.59 -8.92
N PHE A 45 -4.81 -8.19 -9.74
CA PHE A 45 -4.42 -9.04 -10.87
C PHE A 45 -4.81 -8.43 -12.22
N GLU A 46 -5.03 -7.12 -12.30
CA GLU A 46 -5.37 -6.40 -13.54
C GLU A 46 -6.57 -6.98 -14.34
N GLY A 47 -7.51 -7.64 -13.66
CA GLY A 47 -8.67 -8.32 -14.25
C GLY A 47 -8.43 -9.77 -14.69
N HIS A 48 -7.27 -10.33 -14.35
CA HIS A 48 -6.84 -11.69 -14.65
C HIS A 48 -7.01 -12.64 -13.46
N GLU A 49 -7.76 -12.27 -12.41
CA GLU A 49 -7.92 -13.06 -11.19
C GLU A 49 -8.46 -14.48 -11.46
N LYS A 50 -9.21 -14.67 -12.54
CA LYS A 50 -9.73 -15.99 -12.97
C LYS A 50 -8.65 -16.95 -13.47
N GLN A 51 -7.46 -16.46 -13.79
CA GLN A 51 -6.31 -17.26 -14.22
C GLN A 51 -5.44 -17.70 -13.02
N VAL A 52 -5.62 -17.04 -11.88
CA VAL A 52 -4.92 -17.34 -10.62
C VAL A 52 -5.54 -18.59 -9.98
N LYS A 53 -4.69 -19.43 -9.39
CA LYS A 53 -5.16 -20.64 -8.69
C LYS A 53 -6.06 -20.24 -7.51
N PRO A 54 -7.20 -20.90 -7.30
CA PRO A 54 -8.11 -20.56 -6.20
C PRO A 54 -7.47 -20.60 -4.80
N GLU A 55 -6.46 -21.46 -4.60
CA GLU A 55 -5.71 -21.57 -3.35
C GLU A 55 -4.81 -20.36 -3.07
N VAL A 56 -4.31 -19.68 -4.11
CA VAL A 56 -3.56 -18.42 -3.99
C VAL A 56 -4.52 -17.29 -3.63
N LEU A 57 -5.63 -17.16 -4.37
CA LEU A 57 -6.65 -16.14 -4.08
C LEU A 57 -7.16 -16.22 -2.64
N SER A 58 -7.44 -17.44 -2.16
CA SER A 58 -7.87 -17.67 -0.78
C SER A 58 -6.79 -17.35 0.25
N ALA A 59 -5.50 -17.57 -0.07
CA ALA A 59 -4.40 -17.25 0.83
C ALA A 59 -4.17 -15.74 0.92
N ILE A 60 -4.28 -15.02 -0.19
CA ILE A 60 -4.22 -13.54 -0.22
C ILE A 60 -5.40 -12.93 0.53
N GLU A 61 -6.61 -13.49 0.37
CA GLU A 61 -7.78 -13.06 1.15
C GLU A 61 -7.56 -13.25 2.65
N GLN A 62 -7.02 -14.41 3.06
CA GLN A 62 -6.65 -14.65 4.45
C GLN A 62 -5.60 -13.64 4.96
N TRP A 63 -4.58 -13.34 4.16
CA TRP A 63 -3.55 -12.36 4.53
C TRP A 63 -4.17 -10.97 4.72
N ARG A 64 -5.05 -10.54 3.82
CA ARG A 64 -5.79 -9.28 3.94
C ARG A 64 -6.64 -9.23 5.21
N ASP A 65 -7.34 -10.31 5.54
CA ASP A 65 -8.15 -10.40 6.77
C ASP A 65 -7.28 -10.32 8.03
N GLU A 66 -6.08 -10.90 8.01
CA GLU A 66 -5.12 -10.82 9.11
C GLU A 66 -4.59 -9.40 9.30
N LEU A 67 -4.25 -8.69 8.21
CA LEU A 67 -3.86 -7.27 8.26
C LEU A 67 -5.00 -6.40 8.82
N GLN A 68 -6.24 -6.63 8.38
CA GLN A 68 -7.40 -5.90 8.85
C GLN A 68 -7.66 -6.15 10.35
N ALA A 69 -7.53 -7.38 10.80
CA ALA A 69 -7.67 -7.72 12.21
C ALA A 69 -6.61 -7.02 13.10
N MET A 70 -5.39 -6.82 12.60
CA MET A 70 -4.36 -6.07 13.34
C MET A 70 -4.79 -4.61 13.58
N LEU A 71 -5.26 -3.91 12.54
CA LEU A 71 -5.70 -2.53 12.67
C LEU A 71 -6.96 -2.38 13.55
N GLN A 72 -7.90 -3.34 13.45
CA GLN A 72 -9.08 -3.39 14.32
C GLN A 72 -8.73 -3.57 15.81
N ASP A 73 -7.60 -4.24 16.09
CA ASP A 73 -7.04 -4.39 17.44
C ASP A 73 -6.16 -3.20 17.86
N GLU A 74 -6.16 -2.10 17.11
CA GLU A 74 -5.30 -0.91 17.30
C GLU A 74 -3.80 -1.26 17.28
N ARG A 75 -3.40 -2.29 16.52
CA ARG A 75 -2.00 -2.66 16.31
C ARG A 75 -1.50 -2.13 14.98
N GLU A 76 -0.24 -1.69 14.97
CA GLU A 76 0.48 -1.33 13.75
C GLU A 76 0.64 -2.55 12.84
N ILE A 77 0.59 -2.31 11.52
CA ILE A 77 1.03 -3.28 10.52
C ILE A 77 2.54 -3.06 10.35
N GLU A 78 3.34 -4.07 10.65
CA GLU A 78 4.78 -4.06 10.40
C GLU A 78 5.06 -4.10 8.89
N LEU A 79 5.97 -3.27 8.41
CA LEU A 79 6.43 -3.33 7.01
C LEU A 79 7.21 -4.64 6.75
N PRO A 80 7.10 -5.23 5.54
CA PRO A 80 7.77 -6.48 5.22
C PRO A 80 9.29 -6.34 4.96
N PHE A 81 9.87 -5.19 5.34
CA PHE A 81 11.29 -4.83 5.16
C PHE A 81 11.74 -3.90 6.30
N ASP A 82 13.06 -3.76 6.47
CA ASP A 82 13.63 -2.86 7.49
C ASP A 82 13.81 -1.43 6.92
N VAL A 83 12.98 -0.51 7.39
CA VAL A 83 13.05 0.92 7.00
C VAL A 83 14.40 1.54 7.34
N ASP A 84 15.07 1.11 8.42
CA ASP A 84 16.36 1.65 8.82
C ASP A 84 17.50 1.20 7.89
N GLU A 85 17.30 0.15 7.10
CA GLU A 85 18.26 -0.35 6.10
C GLU A 85 18.04 0.24 4.69
N THR A 86 17.06 1.14 4.52
CA THR A 86 16.73 1.73 3.22
C THR A 86 17.86 2.61 2.66
N ASP A 87 18.30 2.33 1.42
CA ASP A 87 19.23 3.20 0.69
C ASP A 87 18.47 4.29 -0.08
N TYR A 88 18.30 5.45 0.58
CA TYR A 88 17.62 6.61 -0.01
C TYR A 88 18.33 7.21 -1.25
N LEU A 89 19.56 6.80 -1.57
CA LEU A 89 20.25 7.21 -2.80
C LEU A 89 19.84 6.37 -4.02
N ASP A 90 19.22 5.21 -3.81
CA ASP A 90 18.73 4.28 -4.84
C ASP A 90 17.25 3.93 -4.57
N ILE A 91 16.46 4.94 -4.26
CA ILE A 91 15.08 4.79 -3.79
C ILE A 91 14.20 4.01 -4.80
N GLU A 92 14.40 4.24 -6.10
CA GLU A 92 13.65 3.58 -7.19
C GLU A 92 13.78 2.05 -7.17
N ASN A 93 14.87 1.50 -6.59
CA ASN A 93 15.13 0.06 -6.50
C ASN A 93 14.96 -0.48 -5.07
N SER A 94 14.35 0.29 -4.17
CA SER A 94 14.17 -0.07 -2.76
C SER A 94 12.82 -0.75 -2.49
N GLU A 95 12.77 -1.57 -1.43
CA GLU A 95 11.56 -2.26 -1.00
C GLU A 95 10.45 -1.28 -0.56
N ILE A 96 10.82 -0.12 0.00
CA ILE A 96 9.86 0.93 0.37
C ILE A 96 9.20 1.55 -0.86
N SER A 97 9.92 1.69 -1.98
CA SER A 97 9.34 2.17 -3.24
C SER A 97 8.37 1.15 -3.80
N GLU A 98 8.78 -0.12 -3.86
CA GLU A 98 7.94 -1.23 -4.33
C GLU A 98 6.64 -1.39 -3.51
N TRP A 99 6.75 -1.32 -2.18
CA TRP A 99 5.60 -1.35 -1.29
C TRP A 99 4.66 -0.16 -1.52
N SER A 100 5.25 1.03 -1.70
CA SER A 100 4.49 2.25 -1.91
C SER A 100 3.76 2.27 -3.25
N VAL A 101 4.34 1.67 -4.30
CA VAL A 101 3.65 1.44 -5.58
C VAL A 101 2.38 0.63 -5.34
N GLY A 102 2.48 -0.52 -4.67
CA GLY A 102 1.30 -1.35 -4.38
C GLY A 102 0.23 -0.61 -3.55
N PHE A 103 0.65 0.17 -2.55
CA PHE A 103 -0.26 0.98 -1.74
C PHE A 103 -1.01 2.00 -2.61
N VAL A 104 -0.28 2.75 -3.45
CA VAL A 104 -0.84 3.78 -4.33
C VAL A 104 -1.72 3.18 -5.43
N ASP A 105 -1.36 2.01 -5.96
CA ASP A 105 -2.19 1.27 -6.93
C ASP A 105 -3.57 0.96 -6.36
N ALA A 106 -3.65 0.49 -5.10
CA ALA A 106 -4.92 0.25 -4.42
C ALA A 106 -5.67 1.54 -4.09
N MET A 107 -4.96 2.59 -3.66
CA MET A 107 -5.56 3.90 -3.34
C MET A 107 -6.27 4.51 -4.54
N TYR A 108 -5.71 4.37 -5.75
CA TYR A 108 -6.29 4.90 -7.00
C TYR A 108 -7.00 3.84 -7.86
N ALA A 109 -7.25 2.64 -7.32
CA ALA A 109 -7.78 1.54 -8.12
C ALA A 109 -9.23 1.74 -8.59
N SER A 110 -10.08 2.39 -7.79
CA SER A 110 -11.50 2.56 -8.14
C SER A 110 -11.71 3.71 -9.13
N ASP A 111 -12.50 3.44 -10.17
CA ASP A 111 -12.98 4.48 -11.11
C ASP A 111 -14.22 5.25 -10.58
N ASP A 112 -14.74 4.88 -9.40
CA ASP A 112 -15.90 5.53 -8.78
C ASP A 112 -15.47 6.75 -7.94
N GLU A 113 -16.06 7.91 -8.22
CA GLU A 113 -15.78 9.14 -7.46
C GLU A 113 -16.17 9.00 -5.99
N GLU A 114 -17.16 8.16 -5.65
CA GLU A 114 -17.55 7.89 -4.25
C GLU A 114 -16.48 7.11 -3.47
N ASP A 115 -15.57 6.41 -4.17
CA ASP A 115 -14.47 5.66 -3.57
C ASP A 115 -13.16 6.47 -3.51
N ASP A 116 -13.14 7.70 -4.04
CA ASP A 116 -11.98 8.60 -3.96
C ASP A 116 -11.71 8.98 -2.50
N TRP A 117 -10.46 8.81 -2.07
CA TRP A 117 -10.03 9.09 -0.70
C TRP A 117 -10.00 10.59 -0.39
N LEU A 118 -9.98 11.45 -1.42
CA LEU A 118 -9.87 12.91 -1.31
C LEU A 118 -11.19 13.64 -1.59
N ASP A 119 -12.32 12.94 -1.67
CA ASP A 119 -13.62 13.55 -2.02
C ASP A 119 -14.31 14.31 -0.86
N ASP A 120 -13.87 14.11 0.38
CA ASP A 120 -14.42 14.74 1.58
C ASP A 120 -13.60 15.97 2.01
N ASP A 121 -14.17 17.16 1.79
CA ASP A 121 -13.59 18.45 2.16
C ASP A 121 -13.11 18.54 3.62
N ASP A 122 -13.74 17.79 4.56
CA ASP A 122 -13.39 17.84 5.99
C ASP A 122 -12.15 16.98 6.32
N SER A 123 -11.79 16.00 5.49
CA SER A 123 -10.69 15.05 5.72
C SER A 123 -9.59 15.05 4.63
N GLU A 124 -9.82 15.72 3.49
CA GLU A 124 -8.89 15.80 2.35
C GLU A 124 -7.45 16.16 2.76
N GLU A 125 -7.26 17.19 3.58
CA GLU A 125 -5.93 17.66 4.01
C GLU A 125 -5.21 16.59 4.85
N ASP A 126 -5.93 15.93 5.76
CA ASP A 126 -5.37 14.89 6.62
C ASP A 126 -4.99 13.65 5.79
N VAL A 127 -5.86 13.22 4.89
CA VAL A 127 -5.59 12.10 3.97
C VAL A 127 -4.37 12.38 3.10
N ALA A 128 -4.29 13.57 2.50
CA ALA A 128 -3.16 13.97 1.67
C ALA A 128 -1.84 13.99 2.45
N MET A 129 -1.84 14.51 3.69
CA MET A 129 -0.64 14.51 4.52
C MET A 129 -0.21 13.10 4.94
N LEU A 130 -1.15 12.25 5.33
CA LEU A 130 -0.86 10.90 5.81
C LEU A 130 -0.38 9.98 4.70
N THR A 131 -0.85 10.18 3.46
CA THR A 131 -0.47 9.39 2.28
C THR A 131 0.77 9.91 1.55
N LEU A 132 1.22 11.15 1.86
CA LEU A 132 2.37 11.77 1.20
C LEU A 132 3.64 10.89 1.15
N PRO A 133 4.06 10.16 2.22
CA PRO A 133 5.20 9.27 2.14
C PRO A 133 5.04 8.19 1.05
N MET A 134 3.87 7.57 0.95
CA MET A 134 3.57 6.54 -0.03
C MET A 134 3.55 7.12 -1.44
N ILE A 135 2.97 8.31 -1.63
CA ILE A 135 3.02 9.03 -2.91
C ILE A 135 4.46 9.33 -3.32
N LEU A 136 5.27 9.88 -2.40
CA LEU A 136 6.67 10.23 -2.64
C LEU A 136 7.50 9.00 -3.03
N PHE A 137 7.39 7.90 -2.29
CA PHE A 137 8.20 6.70 -2.51
C PHE A 137 7.69 5.84 -3.68
N SER A 138 6.41 5.93 -4.05
CA SER A 138 5.88 5.27 -5.26
C SER A 138 6.45 5.86 -6.55
N GLY A 139 6.90 7.11 -6.52
CA GLY A 139 7.38 7.82 -7.70
C GLY A 139 6.29 8.27 -8.68
N ILE A 140 4.99 8.07 -8.37
CA ILE A 140 3.87 8.41 -9.28
C ILE A 140 3.88 9.90 -9.71
N ASP A 141 4.35 10.77 -8.82
CA ASP A 141 4.41 12.22 -8.98
C ASP A 141 5.85 12.77 -9.01
N GLU A 142 6.82 11.95 -9.43
CA GLU A 142 8.24 12.32 -9.40
C GLU A 142 8.58 13.60 -10.17
N ASP A 143 7.80 13.98 -11.18
CA ASP A 143 8.03 15.19 -11.98
C ASP A 143 7.63 16.50 -11.26
N GLN A 144 6.88 16.41 -10.15
CA GLN A 144 6.41 17.60 -9.44
C GLN A 144 7.57 18.30 -8.68
N PRO A 145 7.67 19.65 -8.75
CA PRO A 145 8.82 20.37 -8.17
C PRO A 145 8.99 20.19 -6.66
N ASP A 146 7.89 20.07 -5.92
CA ASP A 146 7.86 19.81 -4.48
C ASP A 146 8.31 18.37 -4.15
N MET A 147 7.85 17.36 -4.89
CA MET A 147 8.33 15.97 -4.75
C MET A 147 9.84 15.90 -5.01
N GLN A 148 10.32 16.59 -6.04
CA GLN A 148 11.75 16.73 -6.33
C GLN A 148 12.53 17.46 -5.25
N GLU A 149 11.91 18.37 -4.48
CA GLU A 149 12.55 19.02 -3.34
C GLU A 149 12.64 18.07 -2.14
N LEU A 150 11.60 17.28 -1.88
CA LEU A 150 11.57 16.25 -0.83
C LEU A 150 12.62 15.16 -1.08
N LEU A 151 12.76 14.66 -2.31
CA LEU A 151 13.75 13.63 -2.66
C LEU A 151 15.21 14.11 -2.51
N LYS A 152 15.46 15.42 -2.41
CA LYS A 152 16.81 15.95 -2.18
C LYS A 152 17.18 16.01 -0.70
N ASP A 153 16.21 15.86 0.19
CA ASP A 153 16.41 15.93 1.63
C ASP A 153 16.29 14.54 2.26
N LEU A 154 17.44 13.87 2.39
CA LEU A 154 17.53 12.52 2.96
C LEU A 154 17.04 12.44 4.41
N GLU A 155 17.15 13.54 5.18
CA GLU A 155 16.62 13.57 6.55
C GLU A 155 15.08 13.56 6.52
N THR A 156 14.49 14.36 5.63
CA THR A 156 13.03 14.37 5.41
C THR A 156 12.54 13.02 4.88
N MET A 157 13.22 12.41 3.91
CA MET A 157 12.86 11.06 3.41
C MET A 157 12.89 10.03 4.53
N SER A 158 13.95 10.00 5.34
CA SER A 158 14.04 9.07 6.47
C SER A 158 12.92 9.28 7.50
N GLN A 159 12.56 10.53 7.80
CA GLN A 159 11.44 10.83 8.70
C GLN A 159 10.09 10.38 8.11
N MET A 160 9.88 10.57 6.81
CA MET A 160 8.67 10.11 6.12
C MET A 160 8.56 8.59 6.13
N ALA A 161 9.65 7.87 5.87
CA ALA A 161 9.69 6.42 5.90
C ALA A 161 9.34 5.87 7.29
N GLN A 162 9.92 6.45 8.35
CA GLN A 162 9.63 6.07 9.73
C GLN A 162 8.20 6.41 10.19
N ALA A 163 7.50 7.28 9.48
CA ALA A 163 6.13 7.65 9.80
C ALA A 163 5.08 6.72 9.19
N ILE A 164 5.43 5.87 8.20
CA ILE A 164 4.46 5.09 7.42
C ILE A 164 3.55 4.23 8.29
N GLU A 165 4.11 3.43 9.18
CA GLU A 165 3.34 2.51 10.04
C GLU A 165 2.33 3.26 10.93
N LYS A 166 2.75 4.40 11.48
CA LYS A 166 1.88 5.28 12.26
C LYS A 166 0.80 5.94 11.39
N ASN A 167 1.16 6.40 10.20
CA ASN A 167 0.21 7.02 9.27
C ASN A 167 -0.88 6.04 8.84
N ILE A 168 -0.54 4.76 8.64
CA ILE A 168 -1.49 3.69 8.32
C ILE A 168 -2.55 3.56 9.41
N VAL A 169 -2.14 3.57 10.69
CA VAL A 169 -3.08 3.51 11.82
C VAL A 169 -3.97 4.76 11.85
N GLU A 170 -3.40 5.94 11.64
CA GLU A 170 -4.16 7.20 11.64
C GLU A 170 -5.16 7.27 10.47
N LEU A 171 -4.77 6.84 9.27
CA LEU A 171 -5.68 6.70 8.13
C LEU A 171 -6.81 5.71 8.44
N PHE A 172 -6.49 4.54 9.00
CA PHE A 172 -7.50 3.54 9.34
C PHE A 172 -8.53 4.12 10.32
N LEU A 173 -8.07 4.81 11.37
CA LEU A 173 -8.96 5.48 12.32
C LEU A 173 -9.80 6.58 11.64
N LEU A 174 -9.19 7.40 10.78
CA LEU A 174 -9.88 8.48 10.07
C LEU A 174 -11.07 7.96 9.25
N PHE A 175 -10.89 6.87 8.50
CA PHE A 175 -11.94 6.28 7.67
C PHE A 175 -12.93 5.36 8.42
N HIS A 176 -12.54 4.78 9.56
CA HIS A 176 -13.35 3.74 10.22
C HIS A 176 -13.92 4.13 11.59
N THR A 177 -13.61 5.31 12.13
CA THR A 177 -14.13 5.76 13.44
C THR A 177 -15.07 6.95 13.39
N ASN A 178 -15.24 7.58 12.23
CA ASN A 178 -16.08 8.76 12.05
C ASN A 178 -17.56 8.47 11.66
N ASP A 179 -18.03 7.24 11.84
CA ASP A 179 -19.44 6.82 11.65
C ASP A 179 -20.29 6.84 12.95
#